data_AF-A0A3D5UMF8-F1
#
_entry.id   AF-A0A3D5UMF8-F1
#
_cell.length_a   1.000
_cell.length_b   1.000
_cell.length_c   1.000
_cell.angle_alpha   90.00
_cell.angle_beta   90.00
_cell.angle_gamma   90.00
#
_symmetry.space_group_name_H-M   'P 1'
#
loop_
_entity.id
_entity.type
_entity.pdbx_description
1 polymer ?
#
loop_
_entity_poly.entity_id
_entity_poly.type
_entity_poly.pdbx_seq_one_letter_code
_entity_poly.pdbx_strand_id
1 'polypeptide(L)'
;MLRSLYSGVSGMRNNQTKMDVIGNNIANVNTTGFKSGRVRFQDMLSQTIANAQAPTDNNLGGVNPQQIGLGVQVGAIDTIMTGGALQPTNRDLDFAIEG
;
A
#
# COMPACT_ATOMS: atom_id res chain seq x y z
N MET A 1 -22.16 -2.44 13.85
CA MET A 1 -21.73 -1.03 13.72
C MET A 1 -20.27 -0.78 14.10
N LEU A 2 -19.76 -1.35 15.22
CA LEU A 2 -18.35 -1.16 15.61
C LEU A 2 -17.34 -1.59 14.53
N ARG A 3 -17.57 -2.72 13.86
CA ARG A 3 -16.67 -3.25 12.82
C ARG A 3 -16.54 -2.35 11.58
N SER A 4 -17.64 -1.78 11.09
CA SER A 4 -17.60 -0.88 9.94
C SER A 4 -16.90 0.44 10.29
N LEU A 5 -17.06 0.93 11.52
CA LEU A 5 -16.34 2.09 12.02
C LEU A 5 -14.83 1.83 12.05
N TYR A 6 -14.38 0.69 12.59
CA TYR A 6 -12.96 0.33 12.59
C TYR A 6 -12.38 0.18 11.19
N SER A 7 -13.13 -0.44 10.26
CA SER A 7 -12.73 -0.54 8.86
C SER A 7 -12.60 0.86 8.22
N GLY A 8 -13.55 1.77 8.45
CA GLY A 8 -13.49 3.14 7.94
C GLY A 8 -12.33 3.94 8.54
N VAL A 9 -12.10 3.84 9.85
CA VAL A 9 -10.97 4.49 10.54
C VAL A 9 -9.63 3.94 10.05
N SER A 10 -9.53 2.63 9.78
CA SER A 10 -8.32 2.03 9.20
C SER A 10 -8.00 2.66 7.84
N GLY A 11 -9.01 2.82 6.97
CA GLY A 11 -8.86 3.48 5.69
C GLY A 11 -8.38 4.93 5.80
N MET A 12 -8.97 5.71 6.72
CA MET A 12 -8.54 7.11 6.93
C MET A 12 -7.10 7.20 7.45
N ARG A 13 -6.73 6.37 8.44
CA ARG A 13 -5.35 6.37 8.99
C ARG A 13 -4.32 5.98 7.94
N ASN A 14 -4.59 4.97 7.13
CA ASN A 14 -3.65 4.56 6.09
C ASN A 14 -3.56 5.60 4.97
N ASN A 15 -4.66 6.27 4.64
CA ASN A 15 -4.63 7.40 3.72
C ASN A 15 -3.83 8.58 4.29
N GLN A 16 -3.88 8.83 5.59
CA GLN A 16 -3.00 9.82 6.23
C GLN A 16 -1.53 9.48 6.01
N THR A 17 -1.12 8.23 6.27
CA THR A 17 0.26 7.79 6.00
C THR A 17 0.66 7.96 4.53
N LYS A 18 -0.27 7.69 3.59
CA LYS A 18 -0.04 7.95 2.17
C LYS A 18 0.17 9.43 1.89
N MET A 19 -0.61 10.31 2.51
CA MET A 19 -0.43 11.76 2.38
C MET A 19 0.92 12.20 2.94
N ASP A 20 1.37 11.64 4.07
CA ASP A 20 2.66 11.97 4.67
C ASP A 20 3.83 11.57 3.74
N VAL A 21 3.75 10.40 3.10
CA VAL A 21 4.76 9.96 2.12
C VAL A 21 4.76 10.83 0.87
N ILE A 22 3.58 11.21 0.36
CA ILE A 22 3.48 12.15 -0.76
C ILE A 22 4.08 13.50 -0.38
N GLY A 23 3.79 14.00 0.82
CA GLY A 23 4.36 15.24 1.35
C GLY A 23 5.88 15.19 1.43
N ASN A 24 6.45 14.07 1.91
CA ASN A 24 7.89 13.88 1.95
C ASN A 24 8.53 13.86 0.55
N ASN A 25 7.88 13.23 -0.43
CA ASN A 25 8.36 13.22 -1.81
C ASN A 25 8.39 14.63 -2.43
N ILE A 26 7.35 15.42 -2.19
CA ILE A 26 7.25 16.80 -2.69
C ILE A 26 8.28 17.69 -2.01
N ALA A 27 8.44 17.57 -0.68
CA ALA A 27 9.38 18.36 0.08
C ALA A 27 10.84 18.15 -0.36
N ASN A 28 11.18 16.97 -0.87
CA ASN A 28 12.53 16.61 -1.30
C ASN A 28 12.72 16.60 -2.82
N VAL A 29 11.84 17.26 -3.59
CA VAL A 29 11.90 17.26 -5.07
C VAL A 29 13.22 17.80 -5.64
N ASN A 30 13.88 18.70 -4.91
CA ASN A 30 15.15 19.31 -5.32
C ASN A 30 16.38 18.69 -4.62
N THR A 31 16.20 17.66 -3.80
CA THR A 31 17.31 17.01 -3.09
C THR A 31 18.04 16.06 -4.05
N THR A 32 19.35 16.26 -4.21
CA THR A 32 20.18 15.42 -5.10
C THR A 32 20.19 13.96 -4.62
N GLY A 33 20.00 13.04 -5.56
CA GLY A 33 19.98 11.60 -5.26
C GLY A 33 18.75 11.10 -4.50
N PHE A 34 17.72 11.93 -4.27
CA PHE A 34 16.50 11.51 -3.59
C PHE A 34 15.74 10.43 -4.39
N LYS A 35 15.21 9.43 -3.67
CA LYS A 35 14.41 8.33 -4.23
C LYS A 35 13.01 8.39 -3.63
N SER A 36 12.00 8.44 -4.50
CA SER A 36 10.62 8.61 -4.06
C SER A 36 10.08 7.35 -3.37
N GLY A 37 9.29 7.56 -2.31
CA GLY A 37 8.58 6.49 -1.61
C GLY A 37 7.16 6.30 -2.15
N ARG A 38 6.69 5.05 -2.21
CA ARG A 38 5.31 4.72 -2.55
C ARG A 38 4.69 3.78 -1.52
N VAL A 39 3.55 4.17 -0.96
CA VAL A 39 2.78 3.34 -0.03
C VAL A 39 2.04 2.24 -0.79
N ARG A 40 2.17 1.00 -0.32
CA ARG A 40 1.33 -0.13 -0.71
C ARG A 40 0.38 -0.50 0.41
N PHE A 41 -0.90 -0.55 0.09
CA PHE A 41 -1.91 -1.08 1.00
C PHE A 41 -2.06 -2.59 0.84
N GLN A 42 -2.44 -3.25 1.92
CA GLN A 42 -2.83 -4.66 1.94
C GLN A 42 -4.07 -4.84 2.81
N ASP A 43 -4.92 -5.79 2.44
CA ASP A 43 -6.11 -6.09 3.23
C ASP A 43 -5.73 -6.76 4.54
N MET A 44 -6.51 -6.48 5.59
CA MET A 44 -6.41 -7.22 6.85
C MET A 44 -7.13 -8.57 6.72
N LEU A 45 -6.73 -9.53 7.56
CA LEU A 45 -7.34 -10.87 7.59
C LEU A 45 -8.88 -10.77 7.70
N SER A 46 -9.58 -11.46 6.82
CA SER A 46 -11.04 -11.53 6.84
C SER A 46 -11.55 -12.47 7.94
N GLN A 47 -12.60 -12.08 8.64
CA GLN A 47 -13.27 -12.94 9.61
C GLN A 47 -14.27 -13.86 8.90
N THR A 48 -14.08 -15.18 9.04
CA THR A 48 -15.01 -16.18 8.50
C THR A 48 -16.18 -16.40 9.47
N ILE A 49 -17.42 -16.26 8.97
CA ILE A 49 -18.66 -16.51 9.72
C ILE A 49 -19.18 -17.92 9.43
N ALA A 50 -19.13 -18.33 8.15
CA ALA A 50 -19.52 -19.66 7.72
C ALA A 50 -18.46 -20.24 6.79
N ASN A 51 -18.08 -21.48 7.04
CA ASN A 51 -17.14 -22.21 6.20
C ASN A 51 -17.81 -22.63 4.89
N ALA A 52 -17.00 -22.84 3.86
CA ALA A 52 -17.47 -23.41 2.61
C ALA A 52 -18.00 -24.83 2.84
N GLN A 53 -19.09 -25.20 2.18
CA GLN A 53 -19.65 -26.55 2.22
C GLN A 53 -19.67 -27.16 0.83
N ALA A 54 -19.24 -28.42 0.73
CA ALA A 54 -19.34 -29.20 -0.50
C ALA A 54 -20.82 -29.49 -0.82
N PRO A 55 -21.17 -29.71 -2.10
CA PRO A 55 -22.51 -30.15 -2.48
C PRO A 55 -22.88 -31.46 -1.76
N THR A 56 -24.16 -31.59 -1.38
CA THR A 56 -24.67 -32.76 -0.64
C THR A 56 -25.48 -33.68 -1.55
N ASP A 57 -25.54 -34.98 -1.21
CA ASP A 57 -26.20 -36.03 -2.00
C ASP A 57 -27.70 -35.79 -2.24
N ASN A 58 -28.32 -34.85 -1.51
CA ASN A 58 -29.71 -34.45 -1.66
C ASN A 58 -29.93 -33.35 -2.74
N ASN A 59 -29.06 -33.30 -3.75
CA ASN A 59 -29.11 -32.34 -4.86
C ASN A 59 -28.94 -30.86 -4.43
N LEU A 60 -28.39 -30.60 -3.24
CA LEU A 60 -28.08 -29.26 -2.76
C LEU A 60 -26.69 -28.82 -3.24
N GLY A 61 -26.62 -27.70 -3.95
CA GLY A 61 -25.36 -27.11 -4.43
C GLY A 61 -24.42 -26.70 -3.29
N GLY A 62 -23.12 -26.59 -3.59
CA GLY A 62 -22.12 -26.14 -2.63
C GLY A 62 -22.38 -24.70 -2.14
N VAL A 63 -21.97 -24.42 -0.91
CA VAL A 63 -22.15 -23.10 -0.26
C VAL A 63 -20.80 -22.41 -0.15
N ASN A 64 -20.72 -21.17 -0.63
CA ASN A 64 -19.51 -20.35 -0.53
C ASN A 64 -19.24 -19.91 0.92
N PRO A 65 -17.96 -19.70 1.29
CA PRO A 65 -17.62 -19.20 2.61
C PRO A 65 -18.14 -17.77 2.77
N GLN A 66 -18.72 -17.46 3.92
CA GLN A 66 -19.16 -16.11 4.26
C GLN A 66 -18.08 -15.44 5.09
N GLN A 67 -17.46 -14.40 4.55
CA GLN A 67 -16.37 -13.68 5.20
C GLN A 67 -16.65 -12.18 5.26
N ILE A 68 -16.18 -11.54 6.33
CA ILE A 68 -16.20 -10.08 6.49
C ILE A 68 -14.75 -9.58 6.53
N GLY A 69 -14.40 -8.69 5.59
CA GLY A 69 -13.13 -7.98 5.61
C GLY A 69 -13.04 -7.03 6.81
N LEU A 70 -11.90 -7.03 7.50
CA LEU A 70 -11.70 -6.23 8.73
C LEU A 70 -11.06 -4.86 8.46
N GLY A 71 -10.79 -4.52 7.21
CA GLY A 71 -10.23 -3.23 6.79
C GLY A 71 -8.94 -3.39 6.01
N VAL A 72 -8.16 -2.31 5.97
CA VAL A 72 -6.90 -2.25 5.21
C VAL A 72 -5.77 -1.82 6.15
N GLN A 73 -4.54 -2.15 5.80
CA GLN A 73 -3.33 -1.70 6.50
C GLN A 73 -2.23 -1.33 5.50
N VAL A 74 -1.23 -0.57 5.95
CA VAL A 74 -0.01 -0.34 5.16
C VAL A 74 0.81 -1.63 5.15
N GLY A 75 1.10 -2.16 3.97
CA GLY A 75 1.94 -3.35 3.79
C GLY A 75 3.42 -3.01 3.73
N ALA A 76 3.77 -2.01 2.93
CA ALA A 76 5.13 -1.51 2.81
C ALA A 76 5.13 -0.08 2.25
N ILE A 77 6.26 0.60 2.44
CA ILE A 77 6.60 1.83 1.72
C ILE A 77 7.79 1.47 0.83
N ASP A 78 7.55 1.31 -0.46
CA ASP A 78 8.57 0.93 -1.42
C ASP A 78 9.36 2.16 -1.84
N THR A 79 10.68 2.05 -1.89
CA THR A 79 11.55 3.08 -2.50
C THR A 79 11.68 2.81 -4.00
N ILE A 80 11.39 3.82 -4.82
CA ILE A 80 11.50 3.74 -6.27
C ILE A 80 12.94 4.12 -6.67
N MET A 81 13.73 3.11 -7.04
CA MET A 81 15.17 3.25 -7.33
C MET A 81 15.47 3.71 -8.77
N THR A 82 14.53 4.33 -9.47
CA THR A 82 14.75 4.80 -10.85
C THR A 82 15.79 5.91 -10.90
N GLY A 83 16.56 5.96 -12.00
CA GLY A 83 17.46 7.08 -12.31
C GLY A 83 16.67 8.39 -12.47
N GLY A 84 17.24 9.49 -11.97
CA GLY A 84 16.70 10.84 -12.18
C GLY A 84 17.41 11.54 -13.34
N ALA A 85 16.91 12.71 -13.74
CA ALA A 85 17.60 13.53 -14.73
C ALA A 85 18.90 14.12 -14.14
N LEU A 86 20.00 13.99 -14.87
CA LEU A 86 21.28 14.59 -14.52
C LEU A 86 21.33 16.04 -15.04
N GLN A 87 21.88 16.95 -14.23
CA GLN A 87 22.12 18.35 -14.62
C GLN A 87 23.61 18.67 -14.46
N PRO A 88 24.26 19.27 -15.48
CA PRO A 88 25.67 19.64 -15.38
C PRO A 88 25.86 20.80 -14.40
N THR A 89 26.77 20.64 -13.44
CA THR A 89 27.10 21.68 -12.44
C THR A 89 28.33 22.52 -12.79
N ASN A 90 29.08 22.13 -13.84
CA ASN A 90 30.35 22.76 -14.25
C ASN A 90 31.41 22.81 -13.14
N ARG A 91 31.42 21.83 -12.24
CA ARG A 91 32.42 21.67 -11.17
C ARG A 91 33.16 20.35 -11.36
N ASP A 92 34.49 20.41 -11.38
CA ASP A 92 35.35 19.25 -11.67
C ASP A 92 35.26 18.13 -10.60
N LEU A 93 34.80 18.46 -9.39
CA LEU A 93 34.68 17.51 -8.27
C LEU A 93 33.27 16.91 -8.14
N ASP A 94 32.30 17.32 -8.96
CA ASP A 94 30.94 16.81 -8.91
C ASP A 94 30.79 15.70 -9.95
N PHE A 95 30.42 14.49 -9.52
CA PHE A 95 30.15 13.36 -10.41
C PHE A 95 28.82 12.69 -10.05
N ALA A 96 28.25 11.97 -11.01
CA ALA A 96 27.07 11.14 -10.82
C ALA A 96 27.29 9.76 -11.42
N ILE A 97 26.54 8.77 -10.94
CA ILE A 97 26.58 7.40 -11.44
C ILE A 97 25.36 7.19 -12.34
N GLU A 98 25.60 6.76 -13.59
CA GLU A 98 24.58 6.36 -14.55
C GLU A 98 24.58 4.83 -14.69
N GLY A 99 23.42 4.20 -14.51
CA GLY A 99 23.23 2.75 -14.54
C GLY A 99 21.76 2.36 -14.62
#